data_AF-A0A536BA18-F1
#
_entry.id   AF-A0A536BA18-F1
#
_cell.length_a   1.000
_cell.length_b   1.000
_cell.length_c   1.000
_cell.angle_alpha   90.00
_cell.angle_beta   90.00
_cell.angle_gamma   90.00
#
_symmetry.space_group_name_H-M   'P 1'
#
loop_
_entity.id
_entity.type
_entity.pdbx_description
1 polymer ?
#
loop_
_entity_poly.entity_id
_entity_poly.type
_entity_poly.pdbx_seq_one_letter_code
_entity_poly.pdbx_strand_id
1 'polypeptide(L)'
;MKRLPVQKTYKLFIGGAFPRSESGRTLVAEGANVARASRKDLRDAVRIARQAGVGWAKATAYNRGQVLYRIAEMMETRRAELAS
;
A
#
# COMPACT_ATOMS: atom_id res chain seq x y z
N MET A 1 15.67 -0.43 -31.21
CA MET A 1 15.98 0.42 -30.03
C MET A 1 15.64 -0.36 -28.76
N LYS A 2 16.57 -0.52 -27.81
CA LYS A 2 16.34 -1.21 -26.52
C LYS A 2 15.72 -0.22 -25.53
N ARG A 3 14.53 -0.52 -25.00
CA ARG A 3 13.85 0.34 -24.01
C ARG A 3 14.69 0.42 -22.73
N LEU A 4 15.01 1.64 -22.31
CA LEU A 4 15.66 1.87 -21.01
C LEU A 4 14.65 1.57 -19.89
N PRO A 5 15.02 0.79 -18.86
CA PRO A 5 14.14 0.54 -17.73
C PRO A 5 13.93 1.85 -16.95
N VAL A 6 12.67 2.25 -16.80
CA VAL A 6 12.30 3.40 -15.96
C VAL A 6 12.41 2.97 -14.51
N GLN A 7 13.33 3.57 -13.78
CA GLN A 7 13.46 3.35 -12.34
C GLN A 7 12.24 3.92 -11.63
N LYS A 8 11.42 3.05 -11.05
CA LYS A 8 10.23 3.42 -10.29
C LYS A 8 10.51 3.30 -8.80
N THR A 9 9.96 4.24 -8.03
CA THR A 9 9.94 4.16 -6.57
C THR A 9 8.57 3.68 -6.11
N TYR A 10 8.54 2.60 -5.33
CA TYR A 10 7.35 2.18 -4.62
C TYR A 10 7.05 3.20 -3.52
N LYS A 11 5.86 3.80 -3.63
CA LYS A 11 5.36 4.82 -2.71
C LYS A 11 4.70 4.17 -1.49
N LEU A 12 4.51 4.96 -0.44
CA LEU A 12 3.67 4.56 0.68
C LEU A 12 2.22 4.43 0.20
N PHE A 13 1.42 3.59 0.86
CA PHE A 13 -0.03 3.52 0.65
C PHE A 13 -0.73 3.97 1.94
N ILE A 14 -1.26 5.19 1.95
CA ILE A 14 -1.84 5.82 3.13
C ILE A 14 -3.18 6.44 2.74
N GLY A 15 -4.25 6.07 3.45
CA GLY A 15 -5.58 6.64 3.24
C GLY A 15 -6.17 6.40 1.85
N GLY A 16 -5.87 5.26 1.22
CA GLY A 16 -6.35 4.95 -0.12
C GLY A 16 -5.58 5.63 -1.26
N ALA A 17 -4.50 6.35 -0.96
CA ALA A 17 -3.66 7.03 -1.94
C ALA A 17 -2.21 6.54 -1.89
N PHE A 18 -1.45 6.85 -2.95
CA PHE A 18 -0.01 6.61 -3.03
C PHE A 18 0.80 7.92 -2.89
N PRO A 19 0.87 8.53 -1.70
CA PRO A 19 1.66 9.75 -1.49
C PRO A 19 3.16 9.48 -1.55
N ARG A 20 3.94 10.50 -1.90
CA ARG A 20 5.39 10.47 -1.64
C ARG A 20 5.61 10.58 -0.13
N SER A 21 6.67 9.95 0.39
CA SER A 21 7.12 10.22 1.75
C SER A 21 7.40 11.71 1.89
N GLU A 22 7.00 12.30 3.01
CA GLU A 22 7.27 13.71 3.28
C GLU A 22 8.77 14.02 3.25
N SER A 23 9.63 13.08 3.68
CA SER A 23 11.08 13.28 3.66
C SER A 23 11.70 13.19 2.26
N GLY A 24 10.95 12.70 1.26
CA GLY A 24 11.46 12.41 -0.09
C GLY A 24 12.51 11.29 -0.18
N ARG A 25 12.92 10.71 0.96
CA ARG A 25 13.99 9.72 1.02
C ARG A 25 13.52 8.37 0.47
N THR A 26 14.49 7.67 -0.12
CA THR A 26 14.33 6.31 -0.63
C THR A 26 15.41 5.40 -0.06
N LEU A 27 15.14 4.10 -0.09
CA LEU A 27 16.14 3.05 0.13
C LEU A 27 15.96 1.96 -0.93
N VAL A 28 17.00 1.18 -1.19
CA VAL A 28 16.92 0.03 -2.08
C VAL A 28 16.57 -1.20 -1.25
N ALA A 29 15.50 -1.89 -1.62
CA ALA A 29 15.07 -3.16 -1.06
C ALA A 29 14.81 -4.13 -2.22
N GLU A 30 15.43 -5.30 -2.19
CA GLU A 30 15.26 -6.35 -3.22
C GLU A 30 15.45 -5.83 -4.67
N GLY A 31 16.44 -4.94 -4.86
CA GLY A 31 16.72 -4.34 -6.17
C GLY A 31 15.74 -3.25 -6.62
N ALA A 32 14.75 -2.90 -5.79
CA ALA A 32 13.78 -1.85 -6.06
C ALA A 32 13.94 -0.62 -5.14
N ASN A 33 13.64 0.56 -5.67
CA ASN A 33 13.56 1.77 -4.85
C ASN A 33 12.24 1.80 -4.07
N VAL A 34 12.30 1.93 -2.74
CA VAL A 34 11.12 2.06 -1.87
C VAL A 34 11.22 3.34 -1.04
N ALA A 35 10.06 3.93 -0.72
CA ALA A 35 10.01 5.12 0.12
C ALA A 35 10.50 4.82 1.56
N ARG A 36 11.40 5.66 2.08
CA ARG A 36 11.85 5.59 3.48
C ARG A 36 11.00 6.53 4.33
N ALA A 37 9.97 5.98 4.96
CA ALA A 37 8.99 6.73 5.74
C ALA A 37 9.64 7.63 6.83
N SER A 38 9.09 8.83 6.99
CA SER A 38 9.42 9.76 8.07
C SER A 38 8.52 9.54 9.30
N ARG A 39 8.84 10.21 10.41
CA ARG A 39 7.98 10.22 11.60
C ARG A 39 6.61 10.85 11.31
N LYS A 40 6.53 11.79 10.37
CA LYS A 40 5.27 12.42 9.97
C LYS A 40 4.42 11.44 9.16
N ASP A 41 5.02 10.72 8.21
CA ASP A 41 4.32 9.70 7.42
C ASP A 41 3.66 8.65 8.34
N LEU A 42 4.38 8.17 9.37
CA LEU A 42 3.84 7.24 10.36
C LEU A 42 2.66 7.86 11.14
N ARG A 43 2.81 9.11 11.59
CA ARG A 43 1.75 9.81 12.33
C ARG A 43 0.48 9.96 11.48
N ASP A 44 0.64 10.31 10.21
CA ASP A 44 -0.47 10.44 9.27
C ASP A 44 -1.16 9.08 9.01
N ALA A 45 -0.37 8.02 8.83
CA ALA A 45 -0.90 6.66 8.68
C ALA A 45 -1.73 6.22 9.90
N VAL A 46 -1.19 6.39 11.11
CA VAL A 46 -1.90 6.03 12.36
C VAL A 46 -3.15 6.87 12.57
N ARG A 47 -3.09 8.18 12.31
CA ARG A 47 -4.24 9.07 12.43
C ARG A 47 -5.38 8.64 11.50
N ILE A 48 -5.07 8.36 10.23
CA ILE A 48 -6.07 7.92 9.26
C ILE A 48 -6.63 6.54 9.63
N ALA A 49 -5.78 5.61 10.05
CA ALA A 49 -6.22 4.29 10.49
C ALA A 49 -7.17 4.39 11.70
N ARG A 50 -6.86 5.25 12.69
CA ARG A 50 -7.72 5.49 13.85
C ARG A 50 -9.08 6.05 13.47
N GLN A 51 -9.12 6.98 12.50
CA GLN A 51 -10.36 7.57 11.99
C GLN A 51 -11.21 6.52 11.26
N ALA A 52 -10.59 5.68 10.41
CA ALA A 52 -11.29 4.65 9.65
C ALA A 52 -11.78 3.47 10.50
N GLY A 53 -11.08 3.16 11.60
CA GLY A 53 -11.32 1.96 12.42
C GLY A 53 -12.74 1.85 12.97
N VAL A 54 -13.36 2.96 13.38
CA VAL A 54 -14.74 2.96 13.90
C VAL A 54 -15.75 2.54 12.83
N GLY A 55 -15.59 3.03 11.59
CA GLY A 55 -16.45 2.65 10.48
C GLY A 55 -16.32 1.17 10.12
N TRP A 56 -15.08 0.67 10.05
CA TRP A 56 -14.81 -0.74 9.78
C TRP A 56 -15.34 -1.68 10.86
N ALA A 57 -15.19 -1.29 12.14
CA ALA A 57 -15.69 -2.06 13.27
C ALA A 57 -17.22 -2.18 13.28
N LYS A 58 -17.92 -1.13 12.84
CA LYS A 58 -19.39 -1.10 12.72
C LYS A 58 -19.94 -1.91 11.54
N ALA A 59 -19.12 -2.21 10.54
CA ALA A 59 -19.56 -3.04 9.41
C ALA A 59 -19.99 -4.44 9.90
N THR A 60 -20.94 -5.08 9.22
CA THR A 60 -21.34 -6.45 9.55
C THR A 60 -20.22 -7.43 9.21
N ALA A 61 -20.23 -8.61 9.85
CA ALA A 61 -19.29 -9.67 9.50
C ALA A 61 -19.38 -10.05 8.02
N TYR A 62 -20.59 -10.08 7.45
CA TYR A 62 -20.82 -10.33 6.03
C TYR A 62 -20.13 -9.30 5.14
N ASN A 63 -20.31 -7.99 5.40
CA ASN A 63 -19.71 -6.93 4.58
C ASN A 63 -18.18 -6.97 4.64
N ARG A 64 -17.60 -7.21 5.82
CA ARG A 64 -16.14 -7.38 5.94
C ARG A 64 -15.68 -8.62 5.17
N GLY A 65 -16.43 -9.72 5.25
CA GLY A 65 -16.17 -10.94 4.50
C GLY A 65 -16.14 -10.71 2.99
N GLN A 66 -17.10 -9.95 2.45
CA GLN A 66 -17.13 -9.58 1.03
C GLN A 66 -15.88 -8.81 0.58
N VAL A 67 -15.43 -7.83 1.38
CA VAL A 67 -14.20 -7.08 1.08
C VAL A 67 -12.97 -8.00 1.08
N LEU A 68 -12.85 -8.90 2.08
CA LEU A 68 -11.74 -9.84 2.16
C LEU A 68 -11.76 -10.85 1.00
N TYR A 69 -12.94 -11.35 0.64
CA TYR A 69 -13.10 -12.26 -0.51
C TYR A 69 -12.67 -11.58 -1.81
N ARG A 70 -13.07 -10.32 -2.01
CA ARG A 70 -12.65 -9.54 -3.19
C ARG A 70 -11.13 -9.37 -3.25
N ILE A 71 -10.47 -9.14 -2.10
CA ILE A 71 -9.00 -9.08 -2.02
C ILE A 71 -8.40 -10.43 -2.45
N ALA A 72 -8.94 -11.55 -1.98
CA ALA A 72 -8.48 -12.88 -2.36
C ALA A 72 -8.59 -13.13 -3.86
N GLU A 73 -9.72 -12.77 -4.50
CA GLU A 73 -9.89 -12.88 -5.96
C GLU A 73 -8.85 -12.05 -6.74
N MET A 74 -8.57 -10.83 -6.26
CA MET A 74 -7.55 -9.97 -6.87
C MET A 74 -6.13 -10.56 -6.71
N MET A 75 -5.84 -11.19 -5.58
CA MET A 75 -4.57 -11.86 -5.35
C MET A 75 -4.42 -13.10 -6.24
N GLU A 76 -5.47 -13.93 -6.35
CA GLU A 76 -5.48 -15.12 -7.19
C GLU A 76 -5.20 -14.77 -8.66
N THR A 77 -5.89 -13.75 -9.18
CA THR A 77 -5.70 -13.26 -10.55
C THR A 77 -4.26 -12.80 -10.81
N ARG A 78 -3.57 -12.30 -9.78
CA ARG A 78 -2.20 -11.75 -9.86
C ARG A 78 -1.14 -12.67 -9.28
N ARG A 79 -1.46 -13.95 -9.04
CA ARG A 79 -0.57 -14.92 -8.40
C ARG A 79 0.82 -14.96 -9.01
N ALA A 80 0.93 -14.97 -10.33
CA ALA A 80 2.21 -15.03 -11.03
C ALA A 80 3.09 -13.79 -10.78
N GLU A 81 2.48 -12.60 -10.65
CA GLU A 81 3.20 -11.35 -10.35
C GLU A 81 3.61 -11.23 -8.88
N LEU A 82 2.90 -11.91 -7.97
CA LEU A 82 3.11 -11.83 -6.53
C LEU A 82 4.07 -12.91 -5.99
N ALA A 83 4.24 -14.01 -6.72
CA ALA A 83 5.11 -15.12 -6.34
C ALA A 83 6.53 -15.05 -6.96
N SER A 84 6.77 -14.06 -7.80
CA SER A 84 8.07 -13.76 -8.43
C SER A 84 8.87 -12.77 -7.58
#